data_AF-A0A1M4LER9-F1
#
_entry.id   AF-A0A1M4LER9-F1
#
_cell.length_a   1.000
_cell.length_b   1.000
_cell.length_c   1.000
_cell.angle_alpha   90.00
_cell.angle_beta   90.00
_cell.angle_gamma   90.00
#
_symmetry.space_group_name_H-M   'P 1'
#
loop_
_entity.id
_entity.type
_entity.pdbx_description
1 polymer ?
#
loop_
_entity_poly.entity_id
_entity_poly.type
_entity_poly.pdbx_seq_one_letter_code
_entity_poly.pdbx_strand_id
1 'polypeptide(L)'
;MQENITEVALELADYVHAARCAGGKNTVDVTAGVGRLLNANGETGEDVLAILAYAQLFLSTAVSRINLEEDDGVIEGAFRFVHKAVTILENATGKSAIEYI
;
A
#
# COMPACT_ATOMS: atom_id res chain seq x y z
N MET A 1 5.63 -17.01 -11.26
CA MET A 1 4.20 -16.65 -11.18
C MET A 1 4.12 -15.41 -10.33
N GLN A 2 3.51 -14.34 -10.84
CA GLN A 2 3.44 -13.05 -10.13
C GLN A 2 2.21 -13.06 -9.22
N GLU A 3 2.34 -12.53 -8.01
CA GLU A 3 1.31 -12.60 -6.96
C GLU A 3 0.15 -11.62 -7.23
N ASN A 4 -1.05 -11.87 -6.71
CA ASN A 4 -2.20 -10.95 -6.83
C ASN A 4 -2.24 -9.96 -5.65
N ILE A 5 -2.62 -8.71 -5.92
CA ILE A 5 -2.65 -7.62 -4.92
C ILE A 5 -3.55 -7.95 -3.74
N THR A 6 -4.76 -8.45 -4.00
CA THR A 6 -5.74 -8.72 -2.94
C THR A 6 -5.23 -9.81 -2.00
N GLU A 7 -4.65 -10.88 -2.54
CA GLU A 7 -4.06 -11.97 -1.74
C GLU A 7 -2.90 -11.46 -0.87
N VAL A 8 -1.95 -10.72 -1.47
CA VAL A 8 -0.79 -10.19 -0.74
C VAL A 8 -1.22 -9.15 0.30
N ALA A 9 -2.26 -8.36 0.01
CA ALA A 9 -2.81 -7.37 0.93
C ALA A 9 -3.42 -8.01 2.17
N LEU A 10 -4.13 -9.14 2.01
CA LEU A 10 -4.70 -9.90 3.13
C LEU A 10 -3.60 -10.55 3.98
N GLU A 11 -2.61 -11.17 3.35
CA GLU A 11 -1.45 -11.76 4.04
C GLU A 11 -0.67 -10.70 4.83
N LEU A 12 -0.44 -9.53 4.24
CA LEU A 12 0.19 -8.41 4.93
C LEU A 12 -0.66 -7.89 6.10
N ALA A 13 -1.98 -7.95 6.02
CA ALA A 13 -2.86 -7.53 7.10
C ALA A 13 -2.68 -8.46 8.32
N ASP A 14 -2.53 -9.76 8.08
CA ASP A 14 -2.22 -10.75 9.10
C ASP A 14 -0.86 -10.48 9.75
N TYR A 15 0.18 -10.15 8.95
CA TYR A 15 1.49 -9.78 9.48
C TYR A 15 1.44 -8.52 10.35
N VAL A 16 0.72 -7.48 9.90
CA VAL A 16 0.54 -6.24 10.67
C VAL A 16 -0.20 -6.51 11.98
N HIS A 17 -1.24 -7.35 11.93
CA HIS A 17 -1.98 -7.76 13.12
C HIS A 17 -1.08 -8.50 14.12
N ALA A 18 -0.32 -9.50 13.64
CA ALA A 18 0.60 -10.28 14.45
C ALA A 18 1.69 -9.40 15.10
N ALA A 19 2.30 -8.49 14.32
CA ALA A 19 3.31 -7.55 14.82
C ALA A 19 2.73 -6.64 15.90
N ARG A 20 1.48 -6.16 15.73
CA ARG A 20 0.78 -5.36 16.75
C ARG A 20 0.55 -6.14 18.03
N CYS A 21 0.07 -7.39 17.95
CA CYS A 21 -0.11 -8.26 19.10
C CYS A 21 1.21 -8.58 19.83
N ALA A 22 2.33 -8.62 19.11
CA ALA A 22 3.67 -8.82 19.65
C ALA A 22 4.33 -7.54 20.20
N GLY A 23 3.64 -6.39 20.21
CA GLY A 23 4.16 -5.11 20.68
C GLY A 23 5.20 -4.48 19.74
N GLY A 24 5.04 -4.68 18.42
CA GLY A 24 5.95 -4.13 17.40
C GLY A 24 7.21 -4.96 17.16
N LYS A 25 7.31 -6.15 17.75
CA LYS A 25 8.37 -7.13 17.44
C LYS A 25 7.99 -7.91 16.18
N ASN A 26 8.99 -8.31 15.38
CA ASN A 26 8.84 -9.06 14.12
C ASN A 26 8.28 -8.24 12.92
N THR A 27 8.87 -7.09 12.64
CA THR A 27 8.47 -6.22 11.50
C THR A 27 9.09 -6.63 10.16
N VAL A 28 10.00 -7.60 10.14
CA VAL A 28 10.67 -8.07 8.90
C VAL A 28 9.66 -8.59 7.89
N ASP A 29 8.66 -9.35 8.34
CA ASP A 29 7.61 -9.91 7.48
C ASP A 29 6.68 -8.81 6.93
N VAL A 30 6.46 -7.75 7.72
CA VAL A 30 5.70 -6.56 7.30
C VAL A 30 6.44 -5.81 6.20
N THR A 31 7.74 -5.56 6.36
CA THR A 31 8.56 -4.87 5.34
C THR A 31 8.66 -5.69 4.05
N ALA A 32 8.85 -7.00 4.16
CA ALA A 32 8.86 -7.90 3.00
C ALA A 32 7.50 -7.93 2.29
N GLY A 33 6.40 -8.00 3.06
CA GLY A 33 5.04 -7.99 2.51
C GLY A 33 4.69 -6.68 1.80
N VAL A 34 5.13 -5.53 2.32
CA VAL A 34 5.01 -4.23 1.62
C VAL A 34 5.72 -4.24 0.26
N GLY A 35 6.94 -4.78 0.22
CA GLY A 35 7.68 -4.94 -1.03
C GLY A 35 6.98 -5.85 -2.04
N ARG A 36 6.41 -6.97 -1.58
CA ARG A 36 5.60 -7.88 -2.40
C ARG A 36 4.34 -7.21 -2.93
N LEU A 37 3.62 -6.48 -2.08
CA LEU A 37 2.38 -5.80 -2.46
C LEU A 37 2.59 -4.79 -3.60
N LEU A 38 3.70 -4.06 -3.58
CA LEU A 38 4.07 -3.12 -4.65
C LEU A 38 4.38 -3.82 -5.98
N ASN A 39 4.86 -5.07 -5.94
CA ASN A 39 5.22 -5.87 -7.12
C ASN A 39 4.11 -6.82 -7.59
N ALA A 40 3.06 -7.00 -6.79
CA ALA A 40 1.90 -7.83 -7.12
C ALA A 40 1.07 -7.21 -8.26
N ASN A 41 0.38 -8.05 -9.04
CA ASN A 41 -0.49 -7.59 -10.12
C ASN A 41 -1.91 -7.36 -9.62
N GLY A 42 -2.56 -6.34 -10.16
CA GLY A 42 -3.97 -6.07 -9.90
C GLY A 42 -4.63 -5.50 -11.13
N GLU A 43 -5.90 -5.83 -11.31
CA GLU A 43 -6.69 -5.47 -12.49
C GLU A 43 -8.11 -5.04 -12.11
N THR A 44 -8.51 -5.27 -10.86
CA THR A 44 -9.88 -5.09 -10.39
C THR A 44 -10.02 -3.89 -9.48
N GLY A 45 -11.25 -3.40 -9.30
CA GLY A 45 -11.57 -2.39 -8.29
C GLY A 45 -11.28 -2.85 -6.86
N GLU A 46 -11.31 -4.17 -6.59
CA GLU A 46 -10.94 -4.74 -5.30
C GLU A 46 -9.43 -4.60 -5.04
N ASP A 47 -8.59 -4.88 -6.04
CA ASP A 47 -7.14 -4.68 -5.95
C ASP A 47 -6.80 -3.19 -5.69
N VAL A 48 -7.53 -2.28 -6.36
CA VAL A 48 -7.41 -0.83 -6.14
C VAL A 48 -7.79 -0.46 -4.71
N LEU A 49 -8.88 -1.00 -4.18
CA LEU A 49 -9.29 -0.75 -2.81
C LEU A 49 -8.25 -1.27 -1.81
N ALA A 50 -7.76 -2.49 -2.03
CA ALA A 50 -6.77 -3.12 -1.17
C ALA A 50 -5.48 -2.29 -1.10
N ILE A 51 -4.97 -1.83 -2.24
CA ILE A 51 -3.74 -1.04 -2.26
C ILE A 51 -3.91 0.38 -1.69
N LEU A 52 -5.08 1.01 -1.92
CA LEU A 52 -5.39 2.33 -1.35
C LEU A 52 -5.55 2.27 0.18
N ALA A 53 -6.03 1.15 0.74
CA ALA A 53 -6.10 0.98 2.18
C ALA A 53 -4.69 1.04 2.82
N TYR A 54 -3.67 0.48 2.16
CA TYR A 54 -2.28 0.61 2.61
C TYR A 54 -1.73 2.01 2.40
N ALA A 55 -2.04 2.69 1.29
CA ALA A 55 -1.70 4.11 1.12
C ALA A 55 -2.25 4.96 2.28
N GLN A 56 -3.52 4.75 2.64
CA GLN A 56 -4.17 5.44 3.76
C GLN A 56 -3.48 5.15 5.09
N LEU A 57 -3.07 3.90 5.35
CA LEU A 57 -2.34 3.53 6.57
C LEU A 57 -1.01 4.29 6.69
N PHE A 58 -0.25 4.37 5.60
CA PHE A 58 1.02 5.11 5.57
C PHE A 58 0.80 6.60 5.77
N LEU A 59 -0.18 7.21 5.08
CA LEU A 59 -0.51 8.63 5.26
C LEU A 59 -0.99 8.95 6.67
N SER A 60 -1.85 8.10 7.25
CA SER A 60 -2.30 8.26 8.63
C SER A 60 -1.12 8.20 9.62
N THR A 61 -0.14 7.33 9.34
CA THR A 61 1.08 7.25 10.13
C THR A 61 1.93 8.51 9.98
N ALA A 62 2.09 9.03 8.76
CA ALA A 62 2.83 10.26 8.50
C ALA A 62 2.20 11.48 9.21
N VAL A 63 0.87 11.65 9.10
CA VAL A 63 0.14 12.76 9.76
C VAL A 63 0.19 12.66 11.29
N SER A 64 0.31 11.45 11.83
CA SER A 64 0.45 11.24 13.27
C SER A 64 1.86 11.56 13.80
N ARG A 65 2.85 11.74 12.92
CA ARG A 65 4.20 12.17 13.31
C ARG A 65 4.23 13.69 13.50
N ILE A 66 4.86 14.12 14.59
CA ILE A 66 4.96 15.55 14.97
C ILE A 66 5.89 16.32 14.02
N ASN A 67 6.85 15.64 13.39
CA ASN A 67 7.81 16.24 12.47
C ASN A 67 7.77 15.54 11.11
N LEU A 68 7.20 16.19 10.10
CA LEU A 68 7.17 15.69 8.71
C LEU A 68 8.52 15.85 8.00
N GLU A 69 9.43 16.66 8.54
CA GLU A 69 10.79 16.80 7.99
C GLU A 69 11.66 15.56 8.27
N GLU A 70 11.27 14.72 9.23
CA GLU A 70 11.85 13.41 9.54
C GLU A 70 11.07 12.27 8.85
N ASP A 71 10.57 12.51 7.63
CA ASP A 71 9.91 11.46 6.87
C ASP A 71 10.91 10.38 6.44
N ASP A 72 10.87 9.22 7.12
CA ASP A 72 11.66 8.03 6.78
C ASP A 72 11.17 7.32 5.49
N GLY A 73 10.67 8.06 4.51
CA GLY A 73 10.08 7.53 3.28
C GLY A 73 8.65 6.99 3.44
N VAL A 74 7.92 7.38 4.50
CA VAL A 74 6.52 6.97 4.70
C VAL A 74 5.62 7.64 3.66
N ILE A 75 5.85 8.92 3.38
CA ILE A 75 5.10 9.67 2.36
C ILE A 75 5.42 9.12 0.97
N GLU A 76 6.69 8.84 0.68
CA GLU A 76 7.10 8.21 -0.59
C GLU A 76 6.41 6.84 -0.77
N GLY A 77 6.40 5.99 0.27
CA GLY A 77 5.70 4.71 0.26
C GLY A 77 4.22 4.85 -0.04
N ALA A 78 3.54 5.81 0.61
CA ALA A 78 2.14 6.09 0.33
C ALA A 78 1.90 6.47 -1.14
N PHE A 79 2.71 7.37 -1.70
CA PHE A 79 2.56 7.79 -3.09
C PHE A 79 2.81 6.65 -4.08
N ARG A 80 3.72 5.72 -3.79
CA ARG A 80 3.93 4.53 -4.62
C ARG A 80 2.68 3.64 -4.68
N PHE A 81 1.98 3.47 -3.56
CA PHE A 81 0.71 2.76 -3.52
C PHE A 81 -0.39 3.49 -4.29
N VAL A 82 -0.53 4.82 -4.11
CA VAL A 82 -1.50 5.64 -4.85
C VAL A 82 -1.23 5.57 -6.35
N HIS A 83 0.01 5.74 -6.79
CA HIS A 83 0.39 5.67 -8.19
C HIS A 83 -0.02 4.33 -8.80
N LYS A 84 0.27 3.22 -8.11
CA LYS A 84 -0.12 1.88 -8.59
C LYS A 84 -1.64 1.71 -8.65
N ALA A 85 -2.39 2.22 -7.68
CA ALA A 85 -3.85 2.23 -7.71
C ALA A 85 -4.40 2.98 -8.93
N VAL A 86 -3.83 4.16 -9.21
CA VAL A 86 -4.18 4.98 -10.38
C VAL A 86 -3.89 4.22 -11.66
N THR A 87 -2.71 3.62 -11.81
CA THR A 87 -2.37 2.82 -13.00
C THR A 87 -3.36 1.69 -13.25
N ILE A 88 -3.81 0.99 -12.20
CA ILE A 88 -4.82 -0.07 -12.33
C ILE A 88 -6.15 0.52 -12.83
N LEU A 89 -6.59 1.65 -12.25
CA LEU A 89 -7.82 2.32 -12.66
C LEU A 89 -7.75 2.88 -14.10
N GLU A 90 -6.62 3.47 -14.50
CA GLU A 90 -6.44 3.96 -15.87
C GLU A 90 -6.53 2.81 -16.87
N ASN A 91 -5.91 1.67 -16.57
CA ASN A 91 -5.99 0.47 -17.41
C ASN A 91 -7.41 -0.11 -17.46
N ALA A 92 -8.10 -0.19 -16.32
CA ALA A 92 -9.45 -0.76 -16.23
C ALA A 92 -10.51 0.11 -16.89
N THR A 93 -10.34 1.44 -16.85
CA THR A 93 -11.33 2.40 -17.37
C THR A 93 -10.99 2.96 -18.76
N GLY A 94 -9.73 2.85 -19.19
CA GLY A 94 -9.22 3.45 -20.42
C GLY A 94 -9.11 4.98 -20.37
N LYS A 95 -9.25 5.59 -19.19
CA LYS A 95 -9.17 7.04 -18.99
C LYS A 95 -7.89 7.39 -18.27
N SER A 96 -7.30 8.55 -18.59
CA SER A 96 -6.14 9.01 -17.84
C SER A 96 -6.54 9.84 -16.63
N ALA A 97 -5.83 9.67 -15.53
CA ALA A 97 -6.00 10.46 -14.31
C ALA A 97 -5.75 11.96 -14.55
N ILE A 98 -4.94 12.33 -15.54
CA ILE A 98 -4.69 13.74 -15.92
C ILE A 98 -5.95 14.45 -16.42
N GLU A 99 -6.98 13.71 -16.85
CA GLU A 99 -8.25 14.30 -17.28
C GLU A 99 -9.07 14.88 -16.11
N TYR A 100 -8.69 14.56 -14.86
CA TYR A 100 -9.42 14.89 -13.64
C TYR A 100 -8.71 15.90 -12.74
N ILE A 101 -7.52 16.38 -13.11
CA ILE A 101 -6.70 17.33 -12.35
C ILE A 101 -6.20 18.45 -13.25
#